data_AF-A0A822CQJ4-F1
#
_entry.id   AF-A0A822CQJ4-F1
#
_cell.length_a   1.000
_cell.length_b   1.000
_cell.length_c   1.000
_cell.angle_alpha   90.00
_cell.angle_beta   90.00
_cell.angle_gamma   90.00
#
_symmetry.space_group_name_H-M   'P 1'
#
loop_
_entity.id
_entity.type
_entity.pdbx_description
1 polymer ?
#
loop_
_entity_poly.entity_id
_entity_poly.type
_entity_poly.pdbx_seq_one_letter_code
_entity_poly.pdbx_strand_id
1 'polypeptide(L)'
;MNGVNMIDDDDDDDEVQIKTTSSTSISSKSSSLTTKKKKGVFPRCKACLKTFSVHCDGKSAVEKHMTSYVHKKSMKTFENNCSLTQFITPERELDKIAAAECVLVFHGVKHGHSYRSQECTADLIRNKI
;
A
#
# COMPACT_ATOMS: atom_id res chain seq x y z
N MET A 1 -21.58 -4.54 50.15
CA MET A 1 -21.92 -5.29 48.92
C MET A 1 -22.10 -4.25 47.83
N ASN A 2 -21.04 -3.92 47.08
CA ASN A 2 -21.13 -2.97 45.98
C ASN A 2 -20.84 -3.75 44.70
N GLY A 3 -21.90 -4.02 43.93
CA GLY A 3 -21.80 -4.62 42.61
C GLY A 3 -21.25 -3.61 41.62
N VAL A 4 -20.19 -4.01 40.92
CA VAL A 4 -19.66 -3.25 39.78
C VAL A 4 -20.53 -3.61 38.58
N ASN A 5 -21.19 -2.60 38.01
CA ASN A 5 -21.97 -2.69 36.79
C ASN A 5 -21.00 -2.91 35.62
N MET A 6 -21.18 -3.98 34.86
CA MET A 6 -20.50 -4.16 33.58
C MET A 6 -21.08 -3.15 32.59
N ILE A 7 -20.19 -2.39 31.94
CA ILE A 7 -20.52 -1.59 30.78
C ILE A 7 -20.60 -2.60 29.62
N ASP A 8 -21.81 -2.80 29.11
CA ASP A 8 -22.04 -3.43 27.82
C ASP A 8 -21.43 -2.51 26.76
N ASP A 9 -20.38 -2.98 26.09
CA ASP A 9 -19.89 -2.36 24.85
C ASP A 9 -20.94 -2.67 23.78
N ASP A 10 -21.82 -1.69 23.54
CA ASP A 10 -22.87 -1.71 22.53
C ASP A 10 -22.32 -2.20 21.17
N ASP A 11 -22.92 -3.29 20.70
CA ASP A 11 -22.83 -3.77 19.33
C ASP A 11 -23.43 -2.73 18.37
N ASP A 12 -22.61 -1.83 17.84
CA ASP A 12 -22.93 -1.08 16.62
C ASP A 12 -22.80 -2.03 15.41
N ASP A 13 -23.86 -2.80 15.17
CA ASP A 13 -24.14 -3.45 13.89
C ASP A 13 -24.41 -2.37 12.81
N ASP A 14 -23.35 -1.78 12.26
CA ASP A 14 -23.45 -1.00 11.03
C ASP A 14 -23.69 -1.95 9.84
N GLU A 15 -24.98 -2.17 9.53
CA GLU A 15 -25.47 -2.81 8.31
C GLU A 15 -25.00 -2.01 7.08
N VAL A 16 -23.81 -2.33 6.54
CA VAL A 16 -23.36 -1.74 5.27
C VAL A 16 -24.13 -2.38 4.13
N GLN A 17 -25.18 -1.68 3.68
CA GLN A 17 -25.89 -1.97 2.44
C GLN A 17 -24.96 -1.81 1.24
N ILE A 18 -24.67 -2.93 0.57
CA ILE A 18 -23.86 -2.99 -0.64
C ILE A 18 -24.70 -2.44 -1.82
N LYS A 19 -24.60 -1.13 -2.10
CA LYS A 19 -25.12 -0.56 -3.34
C LYS A 19 -24.23 -0.97 -4.51
N THR A 20 -24.72 -1.89 -5.31
CA THR A 20 -24.22 -2.22 -6.65
C THR A 20 -24.35 -1.01 -7.57
N THR A 21 -23.23 -0.39 -7.95
CA THR A 21 -23.10 0.42 -9.16
C THR A 21 -21.75 0.17 -9.83
N SER A 22 -21.82 -0.66 -10.87
CA SER A 22 -21.02 -0.78 -12.08
C SER A 22 -19.70 -0.02 -12.24
N SER A 23 -18.71 -0.81 -12.71
CA SER A 23 -17.63 -0.45 -13.66
C SER A 23 -16.28 -0.02 -13.07
N THR A 24 -15.47 -0.99 -12.63
CA THR A 24 -14.04 -1.09 -13.03
C THR A 24 -13.60 -2.54 -12.85
N SER A 25 -12.97 -3.08 -13.87
CA SER A 25 -12.61 -4.49 -14.09
C SER A 25 -11.73 -5.07 -12.98
N ILE A 26 -12.36 -5.74 -12.02
CA ILE A 26 -11.68 -6.65 -11.09
C ILE A 26 -11.40 -7.94 -11.87
N SER A 27 -10.16 -8.09 -12.34
CA SER A 27 -9.71 -9.35 -12.91
C SER A 27 -9.80 -10.42 -11.82
N SER A 28 -10.84 -11.24 -11.91
CA SER A 28 -11.05 -12.47 -11.16
C SER A 28 -9.90 -13.44 -11.46
N LYS A 29 -8.73 -13.22 -10.85
CA LYS A 29 -7.73 -14.28 -10.74
C LYS A 29 -8.16 -15.17 -9.58
N SER A 30 -8.99 -16.14 -9.94
CA SER A 30 -9.07 -17.41 -9.24
C SER A 30 -7.65 -17.90 -8.98
N SER A 31 -7.18 -17.79 -7.74
CA SER A 31 -5.91 -18.37 -7.34
C SER A 31 -6.08 -19.89 -7.37
N SER A 32 -5.86 -20.49 -8.54
CA SER A 32 -5.82 -21.93 -8.73
C SER A 32 -4.86 -22.53 -7.71
N LEU A 33 -5.42 -23.39 -6.86
CA LEU A 33 -4.68 -24.20 -5.92
C LEU A 33 -3.90 -25.25 -6.72
N THR A 34 -2.68 -24.92 -7.16
CA THR A 34 -1.83 -25.90 -7.84
C THR A 34 -1.30 -26.89 -6.82
N THR A 35 -1.86 -28.09 -6.82
CA THR A 35 -1.35 -29.29 -6.16
C THR A 35 -0.07 -29.76 -6.84
N LYS A 36 1.06 -29.14 -6.53
CA LYS A 36 2.38 -29.71 -6.79
C LYS A 36 3.13 -29.79 -5.47
N LYS A 37 3.47 -31.02 -5.05
CA LYS A 37 4.25 -31.35 -3.84
C LYS A 37 5.63 -30.69 -3.94
N LYS A 38 5.71 -29.44 -3.51
CA LYS A 38 6.94 -28.66 -3.32
C LYS A 38 7.21 -28.55 -1.82
N LYS A 39 8.49 -28.63 -1.45
CA LYS A 39 8.99 -28.55 -0.07
C LYS A 39 8.35 -27.38 0.69
N GLY A 40 7.64 -27.71 1.78
CA GLY A 40 7.43 -26.88 2.98
C GLY A 40 6.95 -25.43 2.83
N VAL A 41 6.13 -25.07 1.84
CA VAL A 41 5.58 -23.70 1.75
C VAL A 41 4.25 -23.62 2.51
N PHE A 42 4.27 -22.99 3.68
CA PHE A 42 3.07 -22.68 4.44
C PHE A 42 2.37 -21.43 3.87
N PRO A 43 1.04 -21.43 3.69
CA PRO A 43 0.31 -20.22 3.29
C PRO A 43 0.50 -19.10 4.32
N ARG A 44 0.71 -17.86 3.85
CA ARG A 44 0.94 -16.68 4.68
C ARG A 44 0.08 -15.49 4.20
N CYS A 45 -0.52 -14.77 5.13
CA CYS A 45 -1.15 -13.48 4.85
C CYS A 45 -0.08 -12.37 4.77
N LYS A 46 -0.06 -11.57 3.70
CA LYS A 46 0.94 -10.49 3.54
C LYS A 46 0.66 -9.28 4.43
N ALA A 47 -0.62 -8.93 4.61
CA ALA A 47 -1.03 -7.79 5.43
C ALA A 47 -0.81 -8.04 6.93
N CYS A 48 -1.04 -9.28 7.39
CA CYS A 48 -0.92 -9.63 8.82
C CYS A 48 0.36 -10.41 9.15
N LEU A 49 1.16 -10.78 8.14
CA LEU A 49 2.36 -11.63 8.25
C LEU A 49 2.14 -13.00 8.94
N LYS A 50 0.89 -13.41 9.17
CA LYS A 50 0.52 -14.66 9.83
C LYS A 50 0.68 -15.86 8.89
N THR A 51 1.34 -16.91 9.37
CA THR A 51 1.48 -18.20 8.67
C THR A 51 0.40 -19.17 9.13
N PHE A 52 -0.12 -19.98 8.21
CA PHE A 52 -1.14 -20.98 8.48
C PHE A 52 -0.54 -22.37 8.27
N SER A 53 -0.69 -23.25 9.27
CA SER A 53 -0.34 -24.65 9.13
C SER A 53 -1.50 -25.41 8.50
N VAL A 54 -1.22 -26.22 7.47
CA VAL A 54 -2.22 -27.03 6.77
C VAL A 54 -2.67 -28.23 7.62
N HIS A 55 -1.97 -28.56 8.70
CA HIS A 55 -2.14 -29.82 9.43
C HIS A 55 -3.39 -29.89 10.32
N CYS A 56 -3.90 -28.77 10.86
CA CYS A 56 -4.99 -28.80 11.84
C CYS A 56 -6.27 -28.08 11.41
N ASP A 57 -6.18 -26.99 10.64
CA ASP A 57 -7.36 -26.17 10.28
C ASP A 57 -7.14 -25.35 8.99
N GLY A 58 -6.44 -25.93 8.01
CA GLY A 58 -5.86 -25.19 6.86
C GLY A 58 -6.77 -24.15 6.20
N LYS A 59 -7.90 -24.56 5.60
CA LYS A 59 -8.80 -23.65 4.87
C LYS A 59 -9.71 -22.84 5.79
N SER A 60 -10.31 -23.48 6.79
CA SER A 60 -11.20 -22.87 7.78
C SER A 60 -10.51 -21.74 8.55
N ALA A 61 -9.25 -21.90 8.93
CA ALA A 61 -8.48 -20.88 9.63
C ALA A 61 -8.17 -19.67 8.74
N VAL A 62 -7.99 -19.88 7.44
CA VAL A 62 -7.75 -18.79 6.48
C VAL A 62 -9.04 -18.00 6.27
N GLU A 63 -10.18 -18.67 6.07
CA GLU A 63 -11.47 -18.00 5.91
C GLU A 63 -11.85 -17.18 7.15
N LYS A 64 -11.73 -17.76 8.35
CA LYS A 64 -11.93 -17.05 9.62
C LYS A 64 -10.95 -15.89 9.80
N HIS A 65 -9.72 -16.01 9.30
CA HIS A 65 -8.76 -14.91 9.36
C HIS A 65 -9.17 -13.75 8.45
N MET A 66 -9.66 -14.01 7.23
CA MET A 66 -10.04 -12.97 6.27
C MET A 66 -11.23 -12.13 6.76
N THR A 67 -12.15 -12.72 7.52
CA THR A 67 -13.30 -12.00 8.09
C THR A 67 -12.99 -11.31 9.42
N SER A 68 -11.88 -11.68 10.08
CA SER A 68 -11.49 -11.13 11.38
C SER A 68 -11.26 -9.62 11.35
N TYR A 69 -11.71 -8.93 12.40
CA TYR A 69 -11.45 -7.50 12.62
C TYR A 69 -9.95 -7.16 12.53
N VAL A 70 -9.08 -8.02 13.07
CA VAL A 70 -7.61 -7.81 13.05
C VAL A 70 -7.09 -7.75 11.61
N HIS A 71 -7.62 -8.58 10.72
CA HIS A 71 -7.24 -8.56 9.31
C HIS A 71 -7.73 -7.30 8.62
N LYS A 72 -9.00 -6.93 8.81
CA LYS A 72 -9.57 -5.69 8.25
C LYS A 72 -8.79 -4.45 8.68
N LYS A 73 -8.42 -4.35 9.97
CA LYS A 73 -7.58 -3.27 10.50
C LYS A 73 -6.19 -3.28 9.87
N SER A 74 -5.56 -4.45 9.77
CA SER A 74 -4.23 -4.59 9.15
C SER A 74 -4.25 -4.22 7.67
N MET A 75 -5.33 -4.51 6.94
CA MET A 75 -5.51 -4.13 5.53
C MET A 75 -5.58 -2.61 5.37
N LYS A 76 -6.38 -1.92 6.19
CA LYS A 76 -6.42 -0.44 6.20
C LYS A 76 -5.02 0.15 6.42
N THR A 77 -4.27 -0.39 7.38
CA THR A 77 -2.89 0.03 7.64
C THR A 77 -1.97 -0.30 6.46
N PHE A 78 -2.10 -1.47 5.85
CA PHE A 78 -1.30 -1.89 4.70
C PHE A 78 -1.56 -1.03 3.45
N GLU A 79 -2.80 -0.61 3.22
CA GLU A 79 -3.18 0.28 2.12
C GLU A 79 -2.68 1.71 2.33
N ASN A 80 -2.72 2.19 3.57
CA ASN A 80 -2.29 3.55 3.92
C ASN A 80 -0.77 3.67 4.07
N ASN A 81 -0.06 2.56 4.27
CA ASN A 81 1.38 2.56 4.44
C ASN A 81 2.11 2.40 3.11
N CYS A 82 2.95 3.38 2.81
CA CYS A 82 3.92 3.30 1.75
C CYS A 82 5.25 2.75 2.28
N SER A 83 5.97 1.95 1.48
CA SER A 83 7.32 1.51 1.81
C SER A 83 8.28 2.71 1.83
N LEU A 84 9.15 2.81 2.84
CA LEU A 84 10.18 3.85 2.91
C LEU A 84 11.10 3.87 1.68
N THR A 85 11.23 2.72 1.01
CA THR A 85 11.99 2.60 -0.25
C THR A 85 11.42 3.46 -1.39
N GLN A 86 10.18 3.93 -1.31
CA GLN A 86 9.62 4.86 -2.28
C GLN A 86 10.23 6.27 -2.18
N PHE A 87 10.76 6.64 -1.01
CA PHE A 87 11.38 7.96 -0.77
C PHE A 87 12.90 7.94 -0.95
N ILE A 88 13.48 6.76 -1.13
CA ILE A 88 14.92 6.58 -1.29
C ILE A 88 15.19 6.37 -2.77
N THR A 89 15.89 7.30 -3.39
CA THR A 89 16.37 7.12 -4.76
C THR A 89 17.44 6.03 -4.79
N PRO A 90 17.32 5.04 -5.68
CA PRO A 90 18.36 4.03 -5.86
C PRO A 90 19.64 4.66 -6.44
N GLU A 91 20.81 4.16 -6.04
CA GLU A 91 22.13 4.69 -6.44
C GLU A 91 22.29 4.86 -7.97
N ARG A 92 21.72 3.92 -8.74
CA ARG A 92 21.72 3.94 -10.22
C ARG A 92 21.05 5.18 -10.86
N GLU A 93 20.24 5.92 -10.10
CA GLU A 93 19.52 7.11 -10.58
C GLU A 93 20.20 8.42 -10.14
N LEU A 94 21.25 8.35 -9.32
CA LEU A 94 21.97 9.53 -8.83
C LEU A 94 22.61 10.33 -9.96
N ASP A 95 23.17 9.67 -10.98
CA ASP A 95 23.77 10.36 -12.13
C ASP A 95 22.76 11.20 -12.90
N LYS A 96 21.51 10.72 -13.01
CA LYS A 96 20.42 11.46 -13.67
C LYS A 96 19.99 12.67 -12.86
N ILE A 97 19.91 12.51 -11.54
CA ILE A 97 19.60 13.62 -10.63
C ILE A 97 20.72 14.66 -10.67
N ALA A 98 21.98 14.25 -10.60
CA ALA A 98 23.13 15.15 -10.67
C ALA A 98 23.13 15.93 -12.00
N ALA A 99 22.88 15.26 -13.13
CA ALA A 99 22.75 15.94 -14.41
C ALA A 99 21.60 16.96 -14.41
N ALA A 100 20.46 16.62 -13.81
CA ALA A 100 19.32 17.52 -13.70
C ALA A 100 19.61 18.76 -12.85
N GLU A 101 20.28 18.58 -11.72
CA GLU A 101 20.74 19.66 -10.85
C GLU A 101 21.74 20.56 -11.56
N CYS A 102 22.71 19.99 -12.29
CA CYS A 102 23.65 20.76 -13.09
C CYS A 102 22.96 21.63 -14.14
N VAL A 103 21.94 21.09 -14.83
CA VAL A 103 21.16 21.84 -15.82
C VAL A 103 20.40 22.99 -15.15
N LEU A 104 19.79 22.74 -13.98
CA LEU A 104 19.07 23.78 -13.22
C LEU A 104 20.00 24.89 -12.75
N VAL A 105 21.18 24.54 -12.22
CA VAL A 105 22.20 25.51 -11.77
C VAL A 105 22.69 26.35 -12.96
N PHE A 106 23.03 25.70 -14.07
CA PHE A 106 23.46 26.38 -15.29
C PHE A 106 22.38 27.32 -15.84
N HIS A 107 21.13 26.86 -15.86
CA HIS A 107 19.98 27.68 -16.28
C HIS A 107 19.84 28.93 -15.40
N GLY A 108 19.93 28.77 -14.07
CA GLY A 108 19.88 29.87 -13.11
C GLY A 108 20.99 30.89 -13.31
N VAL A 109 22.24 30.46 -13.52
CA VAL A 109 23.37 31.36 -13.80
C VAL A 109 23.17 32.12 -15.11
N LYS A 110 22.65 31.45 -16.15
CA LYS A 110 22.47 32.04 -17.47
C LYS A 110 21.34 33.08 -17.52
N HIS A 111 20.22 32.82 -16.85
CA HIS A 111 19.01 33.66 -16.93
C HIS A 111 18.82 34.58 -15.71
N GLY A 112 19.62 34.39 -14.65
CA GLY A 112 19.51 35.12 -13.39
C GLY A 112 18.25 34.75 -12.60
N HIS A 113 17.79 35.66 -11.75
CA HIS A 113 16.60 35.48 -10.90
C HIS A 113 15.50 36.50 -11.21
N SER A 114 15.21 36.70 -12.49
CA SER A 114 14.08 37.53 -12.93
C SER A 114 12.77 36.74 -12.95
N TYR A 115 11.63 37.44 -12.89
CA TYR A 115 10.31 36.80 -13.01
C TYR A 115 10.18 35.92 -14.26
N ARG A 116 10.68 36.40 -15.41
CA ARG A 116 10.70 35.65 -16.69
C ARG A 116 11.60 34.42 -16.65
N SER A 117 12.70 34.44 -15.89
CA SER A 117 13.55 33.27 -15.72
C SER A 117 12.88 32.17 -14.88
N GLN A 118 11.99 32.55 -13.95
CA GLN A 118 11.22 31.59 -13.17
C GLN A 118 10.15 30.89 -14.02
N GLU A 119 9.50 31.60 -14.94
CA GLU A 119 8.60 30.98 -15.93
C GLU A 119 9.36 29.96 -16.80
N CYS A 120 10.54 30.33 -17.29
CA CYS A 120 11.39 29.44 -18.07
C CYS A 120 11.86 28.22 -17.25
N THR A 121 12.18 28.41 -15.96
CA THR A 121 12.50 27.31 -15.03
C THR A 121 11.30 26.40 -14.82
N ALA A 122 10.08 26.96 -14.68
CA ALA A 122 8.87 26.17 -14.53
C ALA A 122 8.52 25.37 -15.80
N ASP A 123 8.78 25.92 -16.99
CA ASP A 123 8.65 25.19 -18.25
C ASP A 123 9.69 24.07 -18.35
N LEU A 124 10.93 24.34 -17.92
CA LEU A 124 12.01 23.36 -17.88
C LEU A 124 11.68 22.17 -16.97
N ILE A 125 11.15 22.42 -15.77
CA ILE A 125 10.70 21.37 -14.84
C ILE A 125 9.50 20.60 -15.41
N ARG A 126 8.54 21.29 -16.04
CA ARG A 126 7.36 20.65 -16.65
C ARG A 126 7.71 19.75 -17.84
N ASN A 127 8.72 20.14 -18.62
CA ASN A 127 9.19 19.38 -19.78
C ASN A 127 10.09 18.19 -19.42
N LYS A 128 10.13 17.80 -18.13
CA LYS A 128 10.85 16.64 -17.59
C LYS A 128 12.33 16.65 -17.97
N ILE A 129 13.10 17.42 -17.19
CA ILE A 129 14.44 16.95 -16.81
C ILE A 129 14.28 15.70 -15.93
#